data_AF-A0A2A4VNL0-F1
#
_entry.id   AF-A0A2A4VNL0-F1
#
_cell.length_a   1.000
_cell.length_b   1.000
_cell.length_c   1.000
_cell.angle_alpha   90.00
_cell.angle_beta   90.00
_cell.angle_gamma   90.00
#
_symmetry.space_group_name_H-M   'P 1'
#
loop_
_entity.id
_entity.type
_entity.pdbx_description
1 polymer ?
#
loop_
_entity_poly.entity_id
_entity_poly.type
_entity_poly.pdbx_seq_one_letter_code
_entity_poly.pdbx_strand_id
1 'polypeptide(L)'
;MIFVLAIAAIFLALTIYFFFRVEKLQQKLTHIKTEIFNTRKENKALLESLILVASRQESFVKNRLLQIKNSQSNNDEIQKQLKILTPLINNYAAIFRACLKGKGQLSLITKKCYEHAEPNAFKVFNVLLNQQNIKIKRMWNSNTLSGYIALIEALLLKYENILAENMKETNEDNIERLAQVS
;
A
#
# COMPACT_ATOMS: atom_id res chain seq x y z
N MET A 1 67.94 28.49 -22.62
CA MET A 1 68.06 27.76 -21.33
C MET A 1 66.99 28.19 -20.33
N ILE A 2 66.85 29.48 -19.99
CA ILE A 2 65.86 29.98 -19.00
C ILE A 2 64.39 29.73 -19.39
N PHE A 3 64.03 29.92 -20.67
CA PHE A 3 62.66 29.68 -21.15
C PHE A 3 62.21 28.21 -21.02
N VAL A 4 63.11 27.27 -21.28
CA VAL A 4 62.85 25.82 -21.14
C VAL A 4 62.66 25.45 -19.67
N LEU A 5 63.46 26.04 -18.76
CA LEU A 5 63.30 25.88 -17.31
C LEU A 5 61.95 26.41 -16.81
N ALA A 6 61.50 27.56 -17.33
CA ALA A 6 60.20 28.13 -16.95
C ALA A 6 59.02 27.23 -17.35
N ILE A 7 59.05 26.68 -18.56
CA ILE A 7 58.03 25.72 -19.02
C ILE A 7 58.03 24.45 -18.15
N ALA A 8 59.22 23.92 -17.84
CA ALA A 8 59.36 22.75 -16.98
C ALA A 8 58.79 22.99 -15.57
N ALA A 9 59.04 24.17 -14.98
CA ALA A 9 58.52 24.54 -13.67
C ALA A 9 56.98 24.64 -13.66
N ILE A 10 56.37 25.23 -14.70
CA ILE A 10 54.90 25.30 -14.83
C ILE A 10 54.31 23.90 -14.95
N PHE A 11 54.93 23.03 -15.75
CA PHE A 11 54.45 21.66 -15.91
C PHE A 11 54.46 20.90 -14.58
N LEU A 12 55.55 21.03 -13.81
CA LEU A 12 55.69 20.41 -12.50
C LEU A 12 54.63 20.92 -11.51
N ALA A 13 54.37 22.23 -11.49
CA ALA A 13 53.32 22.83 -10.67
C ALA A 13 51.91 22.32 -11.07
N LEU A 14 51.63 22.19 -12.36
CA LEU A 14 50.37 21.64 -12.87
C LEU A 14 50.19 20.17 -12.49
N THR A 15 51.23 19.34 -12.63
CA THR A 15 51.15 17.92 -12.25
C THR A 15 50.80 17.77 -10.77
N ILE A 16 51.45 18.54 -9.90
CA ILE A 16 51.17 18.53 -8.45
C ILE A 16 49.72 19.00 -8.19
N TYR A 17 49.29 20.09 -8.82
CA TYR A 17 47.93 20.60 -8.66
C TYR A 17 46.86 19.59 -9.09
N PHE A 18 47.02 18.97 -10.26
CA PHE A 18 46.10 17.97 -10.77
C PHE A 18 46.08 16.72 -9.89
N PHE A 19 47.23 16.29 -9.37
CA PHE A 19 47.32 15.16 -8.45
C PHE A 19 46.45 15.38 -7.21
N PHE A 20 46.64 16.50 -6.50
CA PHE A 20 45.83 16.84 -5.32
C PHE A 20 44.34 17.00 -5.65
N ARG A 21 44.00 17.53 -6.83
CA ARG A 21 42.61 17.71 -7.25
C ARG A 21 41.91 16.36 -7.50
N VAL A 22 42.59 15.42 -8.15
CA VAL A 22 42.07 14.08 -8.42
C VAL A 22 41.93 13.30 -7.12
N GLU A 23 42.91 13.38 -6.22
CA GLU A 23 42.86 12.71 -4.92
C GLU A 23 41.64 13.17 -4.09
N LYS A 24 41.42 14.49 -4.00
CA LYS A 24 40.24 15.06 -3.34
C LYS A 24 38.93 14.60 -3.98
N LEU A 25 38.90 14.45 -5.30
CA LEU A 25 37.71 13.97 -6.02
C LEU A 25 37.46 12.48 -5.76
N GLN A 26 38.50 11.66 -5.76
CA GLN A 26 38.42 10.22 -5.48
C GLN A 26 37.94 9.94 -4.05
N GLN A 27 38.44 10.71 -3.08
CA GLN A 27 37.98 10.63 -1.69
C GLN A 27 36.48 10.96 -1.58
N LYS A 28 36.04 12.06 -2.21
CA LYS A 28 34.60 12.43 -2.25
C LYS A 28 33.75 11.35 -2.93
N LEU A 29 34.20 10.80 -4.05
CA LEU A 29 33.49 9.73 -4.75
C LEU A 29 33.37 8.46 -3.90
N THR A 30 34.44 8.11 -3.18
CA THR A 30 34.46 6.96 -2.27
C THR A 30 33.49 7.17 -1.12
N HIS A 31 33.48 8.37 -0.54
CA HIS A 31 32.53 8.75 0.51
C HIS A 31 31.08 8.63 0.03
N ILE A 32 30.75 9.29 -1.09
CA ILE A 32 29.41 9.26 -1.69
C ILE A 32 28.98 7.81 -2.02
N LYS A 33 29.89 6.98 -2.54
CA LYS A 33 29.59 5.58 -2.85
C LYS A 33 29.22 4.79 -1.59
N THR A 34 29.96 4.99 -0.51
CA THR A 34 29.68 4.36 0.79
C THR A 34 28.35 4.86 1.37
N GLU A 35 28.07 6.17 1.30
CA GLU A 35 26.80 6.74 1.73
C GLU A 35 25.61 6.19 0.94
N ILE A 36 25.73 6.09 -0.39
CA ILE A 36 24.71 5.49 -1.25
C ILE A 36 24.49 4.03 -0.88
N PHE A 37 25.57 3.28 -0.64
CA PHE A 37 25.47 1.88 -0.23
C PHE A 37 24.75 1.72 1.12
N ASN A 38 25.13 2.52 2.12
CA ASN A 38 24.50 2.52 3.44
C ASN A 38 23.02 2.93 3.34
N THR A 39 22.72 4.00 2.61
CA THR A 39 21.34 4.46 2.37
C THR A 39 20.49 3.38 1.70
N ARG A 40 21.05 2.65 0.72
CA ARG A 40 20.35 1.53 0.07
C ARG A 40 20.09 0.37 1.04
N LYS A 41 21.06 0.06 1.89
CA LYS A 41 20.93 -0.99 2.91
C LYS A 41 19.84 -0.65 3.93
N GLU A 42 19.85 0.59 4.43
CA GLU A 42 18.83 1.09 5.37
C GLU A 42 17.44 1.11 4.74
N ASN A 43 17.31 1.65 3.52
CA ASN A 43 16.03 1.65 2.80
C ASN A 43 15.50 0.23 2.57
N LYS A 44 16.37 -0.74 2.26
CA LYS A 44 15.96 -2.14 2.12
C LYS A 44 15.41 -2.70 3.44
N ALA A 45 16.10 -2.46 4.56
CA ALA A 45 15.64 -2.92 5.87
C ALA A 45 14.30 -2.27 6.29
N LEU A 46 14.12 -0.98 5.99
CA LEU A 46 12.85 -0.28 6.21
C LEU A 46 11.72 -0.87 5.36
N LEU A 47 11.98 -1.14 4.07
CA LEU A 47 11.00 -1.77 3.18
C LEU A 47 10.63 -3.18 3.65
N GLU A 48 11.59 -3.99 4.08
CA GLU A 48 11.34 -5.32 4.65
C GLU A 48 10.44 -5.24 5.90
N SER A 49 10.69 -4.25 6.76
CA SER A 49 9.86 -4.01 7.95
C SER A 49 8.42 -3.61 7.57
N LEU A 50 8.24 -2.70 6.62
CA LEU A 50 6.93 -2.32 6.11
C LEU A 50 6.20 -3.47 5.43
N ILE A 51 6.93 -4.32 4.71
CA ILE A 51 6.40 -5.54 4.08
C ILE A 51 5.88 -6.51 5.14
N LEU A 52 6.62 -6.70 6.23
CA LEU A 52 6.19 -7.54 7.34
C LEU A 52 4.91 -7.00 7.98
N VAL A 53 4.85 -5.69 8.23
CA VAL A 53 3.63 -5.01 8.73
C VAL A 53 2.46 -5.22 7.78
N ALA A 54 2.66 -5.03 6.47
CA ALA A 54 1.62 -5.22 5.47
C ALA A 54 1.10 -6.67 5.44
N SER A 55 1.98 -7.66 5.57
CA SER A 55 1.60 -9.08 5.63
C SER A 55 0.84 -9.43 6.92
N ARG A 56 1.18 -8.81 8.05
CA ARG A 56 0.38 -8.96 9.28
C ARG A 56 -0.98 -8.30 9.16
N GLN A 57 -1.03 -7.08 8.62
CA GLN A 57 -2.30 -6.39 8.39
C GLN A 57 -3.20 -7.16 7.44
N GLU A 58 -2.64 -7.75 6.38
CA GLU A 58 -3.38 -8.64 5.48
C GLU A 58 -4.05 -9.79 6.25
N SER A 59 -3.33 -10.44 7.17
CA SER A 59 -3.91 -11.52 7.99
C SER A 59 -5.04 -11.04 8.89
N PHE A 60 -4.93 -9.85 9.48
CA PHE A 60 -5.99 -9.26 10.31
C PHE A 60 -7.23 -8.91 9.50
N VAL A 61 -7.04 -8.25 8.36
CA VAL A 61 -8.12 -7.85 7.45
C VAL A 61 -8.83 -9.10 6.88
N LYS A 62 -8.08 -10.15 6.52
CA LYS A 62 -8.65 -11.44 6.11
C LYS A 62 -9.50 -12.07 7.20
N ASN A 63 -8.98 -12.12 8.43
CA ASN A 63 -9.71 -12.69 9.56
C ASN A 63 -11.01 -11.93 9.85
N ARG A 64 -10.97 -10.59 9.82
CA ARG A 64 -12.17 -9.75 9.97
C ARG A 64 -13.19 -10.00 8.86
N LEU A 65 -12.73 -10.06 7.61
CA LEU A 65 -13.62 -10.38 6.48
C LEU A 65 -14.31 -11.74 6.65
N LEU A 66 -13.57 -12.76 7.11
CA LEU A 66 -14.12 -14.09 7.37
C LEU A 66 -15.17 -14.06 8.48
N GLN A 67 -14.92 -13.34 9.58
CA GLN A 67 -15.91 -13.18 10.65
C GLN A 67 -17.20 -12.54 10.12
N ILE A 68 -17.10 -11.44 9.37
CA ILE A 68 -18.25 -10.76 8.77
C ILE A 68 -19.01 -11.70 7.83
N LYS A 69 -18.30 -12.45 6.97
CA LYS A 69 -18.91 -13.42 6.05
C LYS A 69 -19.68 -14.53 6.78
N ASN A 70 -19.10 -15.07 7.84
CA ASN A 70 -19.71 -16.16 8.61
C ASN A 70 -20.97 -15.69 9.33
N SER A 71 -20.96 -14.47 9.87
CA SER A 71 -22.11 -13.90 10.57
C SER A 71 -23.22 -13.39 9.63
N GLN A 72 -22.89 -13.07 8.38
CA GLN A 72 -23.85 -12.66 7.34
C GLN A 72 -24.21 -13.81 6.39
N SER A 73 -24.17 -15.06 6.86
CA SER A 73 -24.47 -16.25 6.04
C SER A 73 -25.85 -16.21 5.39
N ASN A 74 -26.80 -15.51 6.01
CA ASN A 74 -28.20 -15.49 5.61
C ASN A 74 -28.56 -14.31 4.68
N ASN A 75 -27.62 -13.39 4.42
CA ASN A 75 -27.85 -12.23 3.55
C ASN A 75 -27.07 -12.37 2.24
N ASP A 76 -27.75 -12.87 1.21
CA ASP A 76 -27.19 -13.14 -0.12
C ASP A 76 -26.62 -11.90 -0.80
N GLU A 77 -27.20 -10.72 -0.56
CA GLU A 77 -26.72 -9.47 -1.16
C GLU A 77 -25.38 -9.04 -0.54
N ILE A 78 -25.29 -9.06 0.79
CA ILE A 78 -24.05 -8.75 1.52
C ILE A 78 -22.97 -9.78 1.14
N GLN A 79 -23.32 -11.06 1.08
CA GLN A 79 -22.42 -12.12 0.61
C GLN A 79 -21.83 -11.84 -0.77
N LYS A 80 -22.65 -11.40 -1.74
CA LYS A 80 -22.17 -11.02 -3.08
C LYS A 80 -21.20 -9.84 -3.02
N GLN A 81 -21.51 -8.81 -2.24
CA GLN A 81 -20.64 -7.64 -2.07
C GLN A 81 -19.30 -8.01 -1.40
N LEU A 82 -19.32 -8.87 -0.38
CA LEU A 82 -18.12 -9.37 0.30
C LEU A 82 -17.26 -10.27 -0.61
N LYS A 83 -17.89 -11.03 -1.51
CA LYS A 83 -17.17 -11.79 -2.56
C LYS A 83 -16.41 -10.84 -3.49
N ILE A 84 -17.05 -9.76 -3.95
CA ILE A 84 -16.41 -8.73 -4.79
C ILE A 84 -15.21 -8.09 -4.07
N LEU A 85 -15.25 -7.93 -2.74
CA LEU A 85 -14.13 -7.36 -1.96
C LEU A 85 -12.97 -8.34 -1.72
N THR A 86 -13.21 -9.64 -1.91
CA THR A 86 -12.25 -10.69 -1.54
C THR A 86 -10.91 -10.57 -2.27
N PRO A 87 -10.82 -10.32 -3.59
CA PRO A 87 -9.54 -10.16 -4.27
C PRO A 87 -8.73 -8.96 -3.77
N LEU A 88 -9.39 -7.87 -3.36
CA LEU A 88 -8.74 -6.69 -2.80
C LEU A 88 -8.05 -6.99 -1.45
N ILE A 89 -8.73 -7.75 -0.58
CA ILE A 89 -8.21 -8.14 0.74
C ILE A 89 -7.18 -9.27 0.62
N ASN A 90 -7.41 -10.23 -0.28
CA ASN A 90 -6.51 -11.35 -0.47
C ASN A 90 -5.14 -10.96 -1.02
N ASN A 91 -5.06 -9.81 -1.71
CA ASN A 91 -3.84 -9.28 -2.28
C ASN A 91 -3.32 -8.06 -1.50
N TYR A 92 -3.69 -7.89 -0.22
CA TYR A 92 -3.40 -6.67 0.52
C TYR A 92 -1.92 -6.32 0.55
N ALA A 93 -1.02 -7.25 0.92
CA ALA A 93 0.40 -6.95 0.97
C ALA A 93 0.97 -6.67 -0.44
N ALA A 94 0.44 -7.30 -1.49
CA ALA A 94 0.88 -7.04 -2.87
C ALA A 94 0.50 -5.62 -3.33
N ILE A 95 -0.73 -5.20 -3.07
CA ILE A 95 -1.24 -3.86 -3.38
C ILE A 95 -0.48 -2.81 -2.55
N PHE A 96 -0.29 -3.05 -1.26
CA PHE A 96 0.49 -2.21 -0.35
C PHE A 96 1.91 -1.99 -0.88
N ARG A 97 2.61 -3.08 -1.23
CA ARG A 97 3.97 -3.05 -1.78
C ARG A 97 4.05 -2.28 -3.09
N ALA A 98 3.06 -2.43 -3.97
CA ALA A 98 3.03 -1.67 -5.22
C ALA A 98 2.84 -0.17 -4.96
N CYS A 99 2.01 0.20 -3.99
CA CYS A 99 1.80 1.60 -3.60
C CYS A 99 3.03 2.25 -2.95
N LEU A 100 3.94 1.48 -2.35
CA LEU A 100 5.24 1.99 -1.86
C LEU A 100 6.17 2.45 -2.99
N LYS A 101 5.99 1.93 -4.22
CA LYS A 101 6.87 2.27 -5.37
C LYS A 101 6.58 3.65 -5.96
N GLY A 102 5.41 4.23 -5.68
CA GLY A 102 5.04 5.55 -6.17
C GLY A 102 3.54 5.82 -6.12
N LYS A 103 3.18 7.09 -6.34
CA LYS A 103 1.78 7.52 -6.47
C LYS A 103 1.15 6.91 -7.72
N GLY A 104 -0.17 6.71 -7.70
CA GLY A 104 -0.91 6.27 -8.87
C GLY A 104 -0.97 4.75 -9.06
N GLN A 105 -0.35 3.98 -8.17
CA GLN A 105 -0.19 2.54 -8.34
C GLN A 105 -1.39 1.72 -7.86
N LEU A 106 -2.24 2.25 -6.97
CA LEU A 106 -3.36 1.52 -6.36
C LEU A 106 -4.35 0.99 -7.40
N SER A 107 -4.87 1.84 -8.29
CA SER A 107 -5.84 1.40 -9.29
C SER A 107 -5.24 0.40 -10.28
N LEU A 108 -3.98 0.62 -10.68
CA LEU A 108 -3.26 -0.23 -11.63
C LEU A 108 -2.99 -1.63 -11.06
N ILE A 109 -2.47 -1.72 -9.84
CA ILE A 109 -2.19 -3.03 -9.23
C ILE A 109 -3.48 -3.75 -8.87
N THR A 110 -4.50 -3.03 -8.39
CA THR A 110 -5.81 -3.62 -8.07
C THR A 110 -6.44 -4.21 -9.33
N LYS A 111 -6.38 -3.49 -10.45
CA LYS A 111 -6.85 -4.01 -11.75
C LYS A 111 -6.17 -5.33 -12.10
N LYS A 112 -4.84 -5.42 -11.98
CA LYS A 112 -4.09 -6.65 -12.22
C LYS A 112 -4.52 -7.79 -11.29
N CYS A 113 -4.72 -7.52 -10.00
CA CYS A 113 -5.17 -8.53 -9.03
C CYS A 113 -6.56 -9.08 -9.36
N TYR A 114 -7.47 -8.22 -9.82
CA TYR A 114 -8.84 -8.61 -10.18
C TYR A 114 -8.91 -9.33 -11.52
N GLU A 115 -8.19 -8.86 -12.53
CA GLU A 115 -8.16 -9.48 -13.86
C GLU A 115 -7.44 -10.84 -13.86
N HIS A 116 -6.51 -11.07 -12.92
CA HIS A 116 -5.93 -12.39 -12.71
C HIS A 116 -6.92 -13.39 -12.12
N ALA A 117 -7.88 -12.93 -11.31
CA ALA A 117 -8.90 -13.78 -10.71
C ALA A 117 -10.00 -14.11 -11.72
N GLU A 118 -10.64 -13.10 -12.31
CA GLU A 118 -11.74 -13.26 -13.26
C GLU A 118 -11.78 -12.10 -14.29
N PRO A 119 -12.10 -12.38 -15.55
CA PRO A 119 -12.26 -11.33 -16.56
C PRO A 119 -13.42 -10.39 -16.17
N ASN A 120 -13.23 -9.09 -16.36
CA ASN A 120 -14.16 -8.00 -15.98
C ASN A 120 -14.43 -7.81 -14.47
N ALA A 121 -13.85 -8.60 -13.56
CA ALA A 121 -14.08 -8.45 -12.12
C ALA A 121 -13.71 -7.05 -11.59
N PHE A 122 -12.69 -6.40 -12.18
CA PHE A 122 -12.32 -5.03 -11.83
C PHE A 122 -13.41 -4.00 -12.15
N LYS A 123 -14.17 -4.19 -13.24
CA LYS A 123 -15.28 -3.30 -13.59
C LYS A 123 -16.41 -3.42 -12.56
N VAL A 124 -16.76 -4.65 -12.18
CA VAL A 124 -17.76 -4.93 -11.14
C VAL A 124 -17.37 -4.29 -9.81
N PHE A 125 -16.10 -4.41 -9.43
CA PHE A 125 -15.55 -3.75 -8.25
C PHE A 125 -15.67 -2.22 -8.31
N ASN A 126 -15.32 -1.59 -9.43
CA ASN A 126 -15.46 -0.15 -9.59
C ASN A 126 -16.92 0.31 -9.53
N VAL A 127 -17.86 -0.46 -10.08
CA VAL A 127 -19.30 -0.16 -9.97
C VAL A 127 -19.72 -0.18 -8.50
N LEU A 128 -19.32 -1.21 -7.75
CA LEU A 128 -19.59 -1.30 -6.31
C LEU A 128 -19.04 -0.08 -5.56
N LEU A 129 -17.80 0.33 -5.83
CA LEU A 129 -17.20 1.52 -5.23
C LEU A 129 -17.93 2.81 -5.61
N ASN A 130 -18.38 2.92 -6.86
CA ASN A 130 -19.13 4.07 -7.35
C ASN A 130 -20.55 4.17 -6.77
N GLN A 131 -21.08 3.10 -6.17
CA GLN A 131 -22.34 3.15 -5.41
C GLN A 131 -22.13 3.57 -3.96
N GLN A 132 -20.88 3.66 -3.48
CA GLN A 132 -20.59 4.03 -2.09
C GLN A 132 -20.68 5.54 -1.85
N ASN A 133 -20.56 5.92 -0.57
CA ASN A 133 -20.53 7.31 -0.15
C ASN A 133 -19.32 8.07 -0.70
N ILE A 134 -19.40 9.40 -0.66
CA ILE A 134 -18.37 10.32 -1.19
C ILE A 134 -17.00 10.07 -0.52
N LYS A 135 -16.99 9.69 0.76
CA LYS A 135 -15.77 9.42 1.51
C LYS A 135 -15.02 8.20 0.96
N ILE A 136 -15.70 7.07 0.75
CA ILE A 136 -15.11 5.84 0.19
C ILE A 136 -14.61 6.09 -1.23
N LYS A 137 -15.40 6.79 -2.06
CA LYS A 137 -14.99 7.19 -3.41
C LYS A 137 -13.70 8.02 -3.41
N ARG A 138 -13.60 8.98 -2.49
CA ARG A 138 -12.40 9.81 -2.34
C ARG A 138 -11.18 8.99 -1.92
N MET A 139 -11.34 8.05 -1.00
CA MET A 139 -10.25 7.15 -0.56
C MET A 139 -9.72 6.34 -1.74
N TRP A 140 -10.61 5.74 -2.54
CA TRP A 140 -10.25 5.04 -3.78
C TRP A 140 -9.56 5.95 -4.80
N ASN A 141 -10.18 7.08 -5.12
CA ASN A 141 -9.70 8.01 -6.15
C ASN A 141 -8.39 8.71 -5.77
N SER A 142 -8.02 8.75 -4.49
CA SER A 142 -6.72 9.28 -4.07
C SER A 142 -5.56 8.51 -4.69
N ASN A 143 -5.75 7.23 -5.04
CA ASN A 143 -4.75 6.39 -5.69
C ASN A 143 -3.38 6.39 -4.98
N THR A 144 -3.42 6.38 -3.64
CA THR A 144 -2.26 6.38 -2.73
C THR A 144 -2.31 5.21 -1.76
N LEU A 145 -1.17 4.91 -1.13
CA LEU A 145 -1.10 3.93 -0.04
C LEU A 145 -2.04 4.28 1.12
N SER A 146 -2.04 5.55 1.56
CA SER A 146 -2.93 6.00 2.64
C SER A 146 -4.40 5.83 2.28
N GLY A 147 -4.76 6.17 1.03
CA GLY A 147 -6.11 5.93 0.51
C GLY A 147 -6.50 4.47 0.51
N TYR A 148 -5.57 3.58 0.16
CA TYR A 148 -5.80 2.13 0.19
C TYR A 148 -6.08 1.62 1.60
N ILE A 149 -5.24 1.98 2.57
CA ILE A 149 -5.41 1.58 3.98
C ILE A 149 -6.76 2.09 4.50
N ALA A 150 -7.05 3.36 4.29
CA ALA A 150 -8.32 3.97 4.72
C ALA A 150 -9.54 3.34 4.05
N LEU A 151 -9.43 2.99 2.76
CA LEU A 151 -10.50 2.34 2.00
C LEU A 151 -10.86 0.97 2.59
N ILE A 152 -9.84 0.13 2.85
CA ILE A 152 -10.05 -1.20 3.44
C ILE A 152 -10.76 -1.08 4.78
N GLU A 153 -10.27 -0.18 5.64
CA GLU A 153 -10.82 0.02 6.97
C GLU A 153 -12.26 0.53 6.93
N ALA A 154 -12.54 1.50 6.05
CA ALA A 154 -13.89 2.03 5.86
C ALA A 154 -14.87 0.99 5.32
N LEU A 155 -14.42 0.12 4.41
CA LEU A 155 -15.26 -0.95 3.86
C LEU A 155 -15.56 -2.01 4.91
N LEU A 156 -14.57 -2.47 5.69
CA LEU A 156 -14.79 -3.44 6.76
C LEU A 156 -15.73 -2.87 7.83
N LEU A 157 -15.47 -1.66 8.31
CA LEU A 157 -16.27 -1.01 9.34
C LEU A 157 -17.73 -0.80 8.89
N LYS A 158 -17.95 -0.51 7.60
CA LYS A 158 -19.31 -0.45 7.03
C LYS A 158 -20.05 -1.78 7.24
N TYR A 159 -19.45 -2.91 6.87
CA TYR A 159 -20.12 -4.20 7.00
C TYR A 159 -20.23 -4.69 8.45
N GLU A 160 -19.29 -4.31 9.31
CA GLU A 160 -19.38 -4.55 10.76
C GLU A 160 -20.55 -3.77 11.38
N ASN A 161 -20.78 -2.52 10.96
CA ASN A 161 -21.92 -1.73 11.43
C ASN A 161 -23.26 -2.33 10.97
N ILE A 162 -23.36 -2.74 9.70
CA ILE A 162 -24.57 -3.42 9.19
C ILE A 162 -24.86 -4.68 10.00
N LEU A 163 -23.81 -5.42 10.36
CA LEU A 163 -23.92 -6.61 11.20
C LEU A 163 -24.39 -6.28 12.63
N ALA A 164 -23.90 -5.19 13.23
CA ALA A 164 -24.35 -4.73 14.53
C ALA A 164 -25.81 -4.25 14.52
N GLU A 165 -26.26 -3.59 13.44
CA GLU A 165 -27.65 -3.16 13.25
C GLU A 165 -28.59 -4.36 13.13
N ASN A 166 -28.26 -5.35 12.30
CA ASN A 166 -29.07 -6.56 12.14
C ASN A 166 -29.24 -7.34 13.47
N MET A 167 -28.20 -7.36 14.32
CA MET A 167 -28.29 -8.00 15.64
C MET A 167 -29.22 -7.26 16.61
N LYS A 168 -29.31 -5.92 16.51
CA LYS A 168 -30.23 -5.14 17.35
C LYS A 168 -31.68 -5.40 16.95
N GLU A 169 -31.97 -5.34 15.65
CA GLU A 169 -33.32 -5.60 15.11
C GLU A 169 -33.81 -7.00 15.50
N THR A 170 -32.96 -8.03 15.38
CA THR A 170 -33.31 -9.40 15.76
C THR A 170 -33.63 -9.54 17.26
N ASN A 171 -32.94 -8.78 18.12
CA ASN A 171 -33.18 -8.83 19.56
C ASN A 171 -34.47 -8.08 19.94
N GLU A 172 -34.76 -6.94 19.31
CA GLU A 172 -36.00 -6.19 19.52
C GLU A 172 -37.23 -7.00 19.08
N ASP A 173 -37.19 -7.63 17.89
CA ASP A 173 -38.25 -8.52 17.40
C ASP A 173 -38.53 -9.71 18.33
N ASN A 174 -37.47 -10.29 18.90
CA ASN A 174 -37.62 -11.40 19.84
C ASN A 174 -38.24 -10.96 21.18
N ILE A 175 -37.92 -9.76 21.65
CA ILE A 175 -38.51 -9.19 22.86
C ILE A 175 -40.00 -8.88 22.65
N GLU A 176 -40.38 -8.29 21.50
CA GLU A 176 -41.79 -8.03 21.18
C GLU A 176 -42.62 -9.31 21.04
N ARG A 177 -42.06 -10.36 20.43
CA ARG A 177 -42.73 -11.67 20.33
C ARG A 177 -42.95 -12.32 21.69
N LEU A 178 -42.00 -12.20 22.63
CA LEU A 178 -42.15 -12.72 23.98
C LEU A 178 -43.21 -11.93 24.78
N ALA A 179 -43.32 -10.62 24.54
CA ALA A 179 -44.33 -9.76 25.16
C ALA A 179 -45.76 -9.99 24.62
N GLN A 180 -45.92 -10.53 23.42
CA GLN A 180 -47.25 -10.87 22.85
C GLN A 180 -47.76 -12.27 23.25
N VAL A 181 -46.91 -13.11 23.82
CA VAL A 181 -47.24 -14.48 24.25
C VAL A 181 -47.46 -14.56 25.77
N SER A 182 -47.22 -13.46 26.50
CA SER A 182 -47.50 -13.30 27.94
C SER A 182 -48.78 -12.49 28.19
#